data_AF-A0A376LA10-F1
#
_entry.id   AF-A0A376LA10-F1
#
_cell.length_a   1.000
_cell.length_b   1.000
_cell.length_c   1.000
_cell.angle_alpha   90.00
_cell.angle_beta   90.00
_cell.angle_gamma   90.00
#
_symmetry.space_group_name_H-M   'P 1'
#
loop_
_entity.id
_entity.type
_entity.pdbx_description
1 polymer ?
#
loop_
_entity_poly.entity_id
_entity_poly.type
_entity_poly.pdbx_seq_one_letter_code
_entity_poly.pdbx_strand_id
1 'polypeptide(L)'
;MAEGNLRIAKATGEGIAEIVARYPQCQSVDSKLIETWFNNLNWGPDKVAAERVQILKTGNMGFTTEVSGCWSCIHEIYESVINRIRTEFPHADDITMLGGHSSHSYQNGTNMYFVYDYNVVDCKPEEEIDKYHNPLNKIICEETIRLGGSMVHHHGIGKHRVHWSKLEHGSAWTLLEGLKKQFDPNGIMNTGTIYPIEK
;
A
#
# COMPACT_ATOMS: atom_id res chain seq x y z
N MET A 1 -20.60 0.97 10.01
CA MET A 1 -20.77 1.50 11.38
C MET A 1 -20.38 2.96 11.36
N ALA A 2 -21.10 3.82 12.07
CA ALA A 2 -20.73 5.22 12.25
C ALA A 2 -20.71 5.48 13.76
N GLU A 3 -19.70 6.20 14.23
CA GLU A 3 -19.49 6.48 15.66
C GLU A 3 -19.81 7.95 15.96
N GLY A 4 -20.09 8.25 17.23
CA GLY A 4 -20.40 9.58 17.73
C GLY A 4 -21.81 9.71 18.29
N ASN A 5 -22.37 10.92 18.26
CA ASN A 5 -23.72 11.17 18.76
C ASN A 5 -24.73 10.29 18.03
N LEU A 6 -25.62 9.62 18.78
CA LEU A 6 -26.58 8.65 18.24
C LEU A 6 -27.38 9.19 17.04
N ARG A 7 -27.84 10.44 17.07
CA ARG A 7 -28.64 11.02 15.98
C ARG A 7 -27.80 11.26 14.73
N ILE A 8 -26.56 11.71 14.91
CA ILE A 8 -25.62 11.97 13.80
C ILE A 8 -25.18 10.64 13.19
N ALA A 9 -24.72 9.69 14.00
CA ALA A 9 -24.28 8.38 13.55
C ALA A 9 -25.38 7.64 12.76
N LYS A 10 -26.63 7.70 13.25
CA LYS A 10 -27.78 7.14 12.55
C LYS A 10 -28.00 7.81 11.18
N ALA A 11 -28.07 9.14 11.14
CA ALA A 11 -28.27 9.87 9.90
C ALA A 11 -27.15 9.62 8.87
N THR A 12 -25.89 9.58 9.31
CA THR A 12 -24.74 9.25 8.46
C THR A 12 -24.86 7.84 7.91
N GLY A 13 -25.18 6.85 8.74
CA GLY A 13 -25.34 5.46 8.32
C GLY A 13 -26.47 5.26 7.31
N GLU A 14 -27.63 5.88 7.56
CA GLU A 14 -28.79 5.84 6.66
C GLU A 14 -28.47 6.49 5.29
N GLY A 15 -27.81 7.66 5.30
CA GLY A 15 -27.41 8.32 4.06
C GLY A 15 -26.42 7.51 3.23
N ILE A 16 -25.44 6.87 3.86
CA ILE A 16 -24.51 5.96 3.17
C ILE A 16 -25.27 4.78 2.55
N ALA A 17 -26.18 4.15 3.31
CA ALA A 17 -26.97 3.02 2.82
C ALA A 17 -27.83 3.41 1.61
N GLU A 18 -28.44 4.60 1.61
CA GLU A 18 -29.22 5.12 0.48
C GLU A 18 -28.36 5.29 -0.77
N ILE A 19 -27.14 5.84 -0.64
CA ILE A 19 -26.22 6.01 -1.77
C ILE A 19 -25.79 4.65 -2.32
N VAL A 20 -25.37 3.73 -1.44
CA VAL A 20 -24.88 2.40 -1.82
C VAL A 20 -25.98 1.57 -2.50
N ALA A 21 -27.23 1.69 -2.06
CA ALA A 21 -28.37 0.98 -2.65
C ALA A 21 -28.63 1.34 -4.13
N ARG A 22 -28.07 2.44 -4.63
CA ARG A 22 -28.15 2.83 -6.05
C ARG A 22 -27.26 1.97 -6.95
N TYR A 23 -26.34 1.19 -6.37
CA TYR A 23 -25.36 0.37 -7.09
C TYR A 23 -25.72 -1.12 -6.95
N PRO A 24 -26.29 -1.76 -7.99
CA PRO A 24 -26.77 -3.15 -7.90
C PRO A 24 -25.67 -4.18 -7.63
N GLN A 25 -24.41 -3.83 -7.91
CA GLN A 25 -23.25 -4.64 -7.58
C GLN A 25 -22.92 -4.68 -6.08
N CYS A 26 -23.46 -3.74 -5.29
CA CYS A 26 -23.24 -3.70 -3.85
C CYS A 26 -24.27 -4.57 -3.13
N GLN A 27 -23.79 -5.57 -2.39
CA GLN A 27 -24.64 -6.45 -1.59
C GLN A 27 -24.38 -6.22 -0.11
N SER A 28 -25.46 -6.21 0.68
CA SER A 28 -25.34 -6.18 2.13
C SER A 28 -24.78 -7.51 2.62
N VAL A 29 -23.82 -7.45 3.54
CA VAL A 29 -23.25 -8.60 4.23
C VAL A 29 -23.61 -8.52 5.72
N ASP A 30 -23.51 -9.65 6.43
CA ASP A 30 -23.70 -9.66 7.89
C ASP A 30 -22.74 -8.66 8.56
N SER A 31 -23.30 -7.69 9.27
CA SER A 31 -22.53 -6.64 9.94
C SER A 31 -21.54 -7.19 10.96
N LYS A 32 -21.80 -8.38 11.52
CA LYS A 32 -20.87 -9.04 12.45
C LYS A 32 -19.53 -9.36 11.81
N LEU A 33 -19.48 -9.58 10.49
CA LEU A 33 -18.22 -9.78 9.78
C LEU A 33 -17.34 -8.52 9.85
N ILE A 34 -17.93 -7.35 9.63
CA ILE A 34 -17.22 -6.07 9.69
C ILE A 34 -16.83 -5.71 11.12
N GLU A 35 -17.71 -5.94 12.09
CA GLU A 35 -17.41 -5.75 13.51
C GLU A 35 -16.25 -6.64 13.96
N THR A 36 -16.28 -7.93 13.57
CA THR A 36 -15.22 -8.88 13.89
C THR A 36 -13.89 -8.46 13.29
N TRP A 37 -13.88 -8.05 12.02
CA TRP A 37 -12.69 -7.51 11.37
C TRP A 37 -12.18 -6.26 12.08
N PHE A 38 -13.04 -5.27 12.35
CA PHE A 38 -12.66 -4.01 12.98
C PHE A 38 -12.06 -4.21 14.38
N ASN A 39 -12.70 -5.04 15.21
CA ASN A 39 -12.22 -5.36 16.55
C ASN A 39 -10.90 -6.15 16.54
N ASN A 40 -10.52 -6.74 15.40
CA ASN A 40 -9.28 -7.48 15.21
C ASN A 40 -8.27 -6.79 14.29
N LEU A 41 -8.56 -5.56 13.85
CA LEU A 41 -7.74 -4.84 12.87
C LEU A 41 -6.34 -4.50 13.42
N ASN A 42 -6.27 -4.16 14.70
CA ASN A 42 -5.00 -3.83 15.36
C ASN A 42 -4.27 -5.08 15.87
N TRP A 43 -2.95 -5.03 15.78
CA TRP A 43 -2.07 -6.14 16.11
C TRP A 43 -1.28 -5.87 17.39
N GLY A 44 -1.36 -6.81 18.32
CA GLY A 44 -0.53 -6.86 19.51
C GLY A 44 0.69 -7.77 19.32
N PRO A 45 1.58 -7.85 20.32
CA PRO A 45 2.75 -8.74 20.30
C PRO A 45 2.39 -10.22 20.10
N ASP A 46 1.22 -10.64 20.55
CA ASP A 46 0.68 -11.99 20.41
C ASP A 46 0.41 -12.36 18.93
N LYS A 47 -0.25 -11.46 18.17
CA LYS A 47 -0.51 -11.69 16.74
C LYS A 47 0.78 -11.69 15.93
N VAL A 48 1.72 -10.80 16.26
CA VAL A 48 3.05 -10.78 15.64
C VAL A 48 3.82 -12.08 15.93
N ALA A 49 3.74 -12.61 17.14
CA ALA A 49 4.35 -13.89 17.49
C ALA A 49 3.70 -15.07 16.75
N ALA A 50 2.36 -15.07 16.63
CA ALA A 50 1.62 -16.09 15.89
C ALA A 50 1.96 -16.09 14.39
N GLU A 51 2.09 -14.92 13.78
CA GLU A 51 2.51 -14.77 12.38
C GLU A 51 3.90 -15.37 12.14
N ARG A 52 4.87 -15.13 13.04
CA ARG A 52 6.20 -15.74 12.93
C ARG A 52 6.13 -17.27 12.90
N VAL A 53 5.30 -17.87 13.76
CA VAL A 53 5.08 -19.32 13.77
C VAL A 53 4.43 -19.80 12.47
N GLN A 54 3.46 -19.04 11.95
CA GLN A 54 2.79 -19.35 10.68
C GLN A 54 3.77 -19.30 9.50
N ILE A 55 4.59 -18.25 9.40
CA ILE A 55 5.59 -18.09 8.34
C ILE A 55 6.57 -19.27 8.38
N LEU A 56 7.11 -19.63 9.55
CA LEU A 56 8.03 -20.77 9.68
C LEU A 56 7.39 -22.11 9.31
N LYS A 57 6.08 -22.28 9.54
CA LYS A 57 5.37 -23.52 9.23
C LYS A 57 4.99 -23.65 7.77
N THR A 58 4.65 -22.53 7.13
CA THR A 58 4.01 -22.51 5.81
C THR A 58 4.94 -22.04 4.70
N GLY A 59 5.98 -21.28 5.03
CA GLY A 59 6.79 -20.56 4.04
C GLY A 59 6.00 -19.48 3.30
N ASN A 60 4.79 -19.13 3.75
CA ASN A 60 3.98 -18.09 3.13
C ASN A 60 4.20 -16.76 3.83
N MET A 61 4.42 -15.69 3.08
CA MET A 61 4.64 -14.34 3.60
C MET A 61 3.74 -13.34 2.89
N GLY A 62 3.34 -12.31 3.63
CA GLY A 62 2.48 -11.24 3.16
C GLY A 62 3.15 -9.88 3.28
N PHE A 63 2.98 -9.05 2.27
CA PHE A 63 3.44 -7.67 2.25
C PHE A 63 2.34 -6.75 1.77
N THR A 64 2.54 -5.48 2.08
CA THR A 64 1.63 -4.44 1.62
C THR A 64 2.40 -3.26 1.04
N THR A 65 1.84 -2.63 0.03
CA THR A 65 2.42 -1.47 -0.63
C THR A 65 1.29 -0.53 -0.99
N GLU A 66 1.32 0.64 -0.39
CA GLU A 66 0.26 1.65 -0.53
C GLU A 66 0.70 2.81 -1.41
N VAL A 67 -0.27 3.36 -2.12
CA VAL A 67 -0.14 4.49 -3.05
C VAL A 67 -1.37 5.39 -2.95
N SER A 68 -1.34 6.57 -3.59
CA SER A 68 -2.54 7.39 -3.79
C SER A 68 -2.71 7.82 -5.24
N GLY A 69 -3.94 8.17 -5.59
CA GLY A 69 -4.29 8.65 -6.91
C GLY A 69 -5.60 9.43 -6.89
N CYS A 70 -5.78 10.29 -7.90
CA CYS A 70 -7.03 10.98 -8.09
C CYS A 70 -8.13 10.02 -8.57
N TRP A 71 -9.41 10.41 -8.42
CA TRP A 71 -10.54 9.58 -8.86
C TRP A 71 -10.48 9.19 -10.34
N SER A 72 -9.83 10.01 -11.19
CA SER A 72 -9.67 9.76 -12.62
C SER A 72 -8.63 8.69 -12.96
N CYS A 73 -7.68 8.38 -12.08
CA CYS A 73 -6.58 7.45 -12.38
C CYS A 73 -6.47 6.26 -11.43
N ILE A 74 -7.05 6.30 -10.23
CA ILE A 74 -6.84 5.24 -9.23
C ILE A 74 -7.29 3.85 -9.71
N HIS A 75 -8.36 3.78 -10.50
CA HIS A 75 -8.82 2.51 -11.07
C HIS A 75 -7.83 1.96 -12.09
N GLU A 76 -7.32 2.81 -13.00
CA GLU A 76 -6.32 2.41 -13.98
C GLU A 76 -5.00 2.00 -13.32
N ILE A 77 -4.59 2.69 -12.23
CA ILE A 77 -3.43 2.29 -11.42
C ILE A 77 -3.61 0.87 -10.89
N TYR A 78 -4.76 0.56 -10.30
CA TYR A 78 -5.04 -0.78 -9.79
C TYR A 78 -4.96 -1.84 -10.90
N GLU A 79 -5.71 -1.66 -12.00
CA GLU A 79 -5.74 -2.63 -13.09
C GLU A 79 -4.36 -2.83 -13.73
N SER A 80 -3.62 -1.73 -13.96
CA SER A 80 -2.28 -1.78 -14.58
C SER A 80 -1.28 -2.52 -13.70
N VAL A 81 -1.29 -2.27 -12.39
CA VAL A 81 -0.44 -2.98 -11.42
C VAL A 81 -0.78 -4.46 -11.38
N ILE A 82 -2.06 -4.82 -11.24
CA ILE A 82 -2.50 -6.22 -11.15
C ILE A 82 -2.11 -6.97 -12.43
N ASN A 83 -2.36 -6.37 -13.60
CA ASN A 83 -1.98 -6.96 -14.88
C ASN A 83 -0.46 -7.15 -14.97
N ARG A 84 0.32 -6.10 -14.70
CA ARG A 84 1.79 -6.14 -14.82
C ARG A 84 2.42 -7.15 -13.87
N ILE A 85 1.92 -7.27 -12.64
CA ILE A 85 2.37 -8.32 -11.71
C ILE A 85 2.07 -9.71 -12.30
N ARG A 86 0.85 -9.95 -12.80
CA ARG A 86 0.48 -11.27 -13.35
C ARG A 86 1.23 -11.66 -14.62
N THR A 87 1.62 -10.69 -15.46
CA THR A 87 2.20 -10.97 -16.77
C THR A 87 3.72 -10.82 -16.82
N GLU A 88 4.32 -9.99 -15.96
CA GLU A 88 5.74 -9.66 -16.03
C GLU A 88 6.55 -10.13 -14.81
N PHE A 89 5.92 -10.36 -13.66
CA PHE A 89 6.67 -10.84 -12.49
C PHE A 89 7.06 -12.32 -12.68
N PRO A 90 8.36 -12.67 -12.69
CA PRO A 90 8.80 -14.03 -13.02
C PRO A 90 8.30 -15.12 -12.07
N HIS A 91 7.85 -14.74 -10.88
CA HIS A 91 7.35 -15.65 -9.84
C HIS A 91 5.86 -15.42 -9.56
N ALA A 92 5.09 -14.99 -10.56
CA ALA A 92 3.65 -14.77 -10.42
C ALA A 92 2.89 -16.02 -9.95
N ASP A 93 3.36 -17.22 -10.32
CA ASP A 93 2.77 -18.50 -9.89
C ASP A 93 2.97 -18.79 -8.39
N ASP A 94 3.93 -18.13 -7.73
CA ASP A 94 4.17 -18.26 -6.28
C ASP A 94 3.19 -17.40 -5.46
N ILE A 95 2.49 -16.45 -6.10
CA ILE A 95 1.58 -15.51 -5.45
C ILE A 95 0.29 -16.21 -5.04
N THR A 96 -0.01 -16.20 -3.74
CA THR A 96 -1.19 -16.80 -3.15
C THR A 96 -2.33 -15.80 -2.92
N MET A 97 -2.01 -14.52 -2.81
CA MET A 97 -2.98 -13.42 -2.73
C MET A 97 -2.44 -12.25 -3.53
N LEU A 98 -3.29 -11.63 -4.36
CA LEU A 98 -2.97 -10.38 -5.03
C LEU A 98 -4.22 -9.52 -5.15
N GLY A 99 -4.19 -8.34 -4.55
CA GLY A 99 -5.30 -7.40 -4.64
C GLY A 99 -4.99 -6.10 -3.92
N GLY A 100 -6.04 -5.40 -3.52
CA GLY A 100 -5.89 -4.17 -2.76
C GLY A 100 -7.22 -3.65 -2.24
N HIS A 101 -7.16 -2.70 -1.32
CA HIS A 101 -8.32 -2.02 -0.78
C HIS A 101 -8.06 -0.52 -0.64
N SER A 102 -9.12 0.27 -0.67
CA SER A 102 -9.06 1.68 -0.29
C SER A 102 -9.37 1.81 1.20
N SER A 103 -8.52 2.54 1.94
CA SER A 103 -8.70 2.78 3.38
C SER A 103 -9.09 4.24 3.71
N HIS A 104 -8.84 5.18 2.80
CA HIS A 104 -9.07 6.60 2.95
C HIS A 104 -9.57 7.19 1.64
N SER A 105 -10.65 7.97 1.73
CA SER A 105 -11.20 8.72 0.59
C SER A 105 -11.22 10.20 0.90
N TYR A 106 -10.86 11.00 -0.11
CA TYR A 106 -10.75 12.45 -0.05
C TYR A 106 -11.59 13.08 -1.16
N GLN A 107 -11.72 14.40 -1.15
CA GLN A 107 -12.46 15.12 -2.21
C GLN A 107 -11.89 14.84 -3.60
N ASN A 108 -10.56 14.77 -3.73
CA ASN A 108 -9.88 14.68 -5.03
C ASN A 108 -9.36 13.28 -5.37
N GLY A 109 -9.48 12.30 -4.48
CA GLY A 109 -8.91 10.98 -4.71
C GLY A 109 -8.98 10.07 -3.50
N THR A 110 -8.22 8.98 -3.55
CA THR A 110 -8.25 7.92 -2.55
C THR A 110 -6.89 7.24 -2.49
N ASN A 111 -6.63 6.45 -1.45
CA ASN A 111 -5.47 5.57 -1.46
C ASN A 111 -5.83 4.20 -2.08
N MET A 112 -4.83 3.51 -2.62
CA MET A 112 -4.91 2.08 -2.92
C MET A 112 -3.84 1.36 -2.12
N TYR A 113 -4.28 0.43 -1.28
CA TYR A 113 -3.42 -0.36 -0.41
C TYR A 113 -3.30 -1.75 -1.01
N PHE A 114 -2.25 -1.99 -1.82
CA PHE A 114 -2.02 -3.29 -2.40
C PHE A 114 -1.60 -4.28 -1.32
N VAL A 115 -2.18 -5.46 -1.36
CA VAL A 115 -1.88 -6.60 -0.49
C VAL A 115 -1.46 -7.73 -1.40
N TYR A 116 -0.36 -8.38 -1.06
CA TYR A 116 0.13 -9.52 -1.79
C TYR A 116 0.82 -10.50 -0.86
N ASP A 117 0.41 -11.76 -0.98
CA ASP A 117 0.98 -12.88 -0.25
C ASP A 117 1.58 -13.87 -1.26
N TYR A 118 2.65 -14.55 -0.89
CA TYR A 118 3.32 -15.52 -1.74
C TYR A 118 4.02 -16.60 -0.93
N ASN A 119 4.23 -17.76 -1.55
CA ASN A 119 5.06 -18.80 -1.00
C ASN A 119 6.54 -18.50 -1.32
N VAL A 120 7.40 -18.61 -0.32
CA VAL A 120 8.85 -18.52 -0.50
C VAL A 120 9.35 -19.85 -1.04
N VAL A 121 9.66 -19.87 -2.34
CA VAL A 121 10.12 -21.07 -3.06
C VAL A 121 11.58 -20.88 -3.43
N ASP A 122 12.43 -21.89 -3.22
CA ASP A 122 13.79 -21.97 -3.78
C ASP A 122 14.68 -20.71 -3.59
N CYS A 123 14.62 -20.06 -2.44
CA CYS A 123 15.58 -19.03 -2.05
C CYS A 123 15.83 -19.05 -0.54
N LYS A 124 16.96 -18.48 -0.13
CA LYS A 124 17.25 -18.30 1.29
C LYS A 124 16.48 -17.10 1.85
N PRO A 125 16.25 -17.04 3.18
CA PRO A 125 15.57 -15.90 3.80
C PRO A 125 16.18 -14.53 3.45
N GLU A 126 17.50 -14.45 3.34
CA GLU A 126 18.20 -13.21 2.97
C GLU A 126 18.02 -12.77 1.51
N GLU A 127 17.60 -13.68 0.62
CA GLU A 127 17.38 -13.43 -0.81
C GLU A 127 15.91 -13.13 -1.12
N GLU A 128 15.01 -13.48 -0.21
CA GLU A 128 13.56 -13.43 -0.41
C GLU A 128 13.08 -12.02 -0.77
N ILE A 129 13.54 -10.99 -0.05
CA ILE A 129 13.09 -9.62 -0.26
C ILE A 129 13.45 -9.11 -1.66
N ASP A 130 14.59 -9.55 -2.20
CA ASP A 130 15.05 -9.21 -3.54
C ASP A 130 14.34 -10.03 -4.61
N LYS A 131 13.92 -11.26 -4.28
CA LYS A 131 13.16 -12.14 -5.18
C LYS A 131 11.70 -11.70 -5.31
N TYR A 132 11.05 -11.27 -4.24
CA TYR A 132 9.61 -11.00 -4.21
C TYR A 132 9.26 -9.54 -3.93
N HIS A 133 9.48 -9.06 -2.69
CA HIS A 133 8.98 -7.74 -2.27
C HIS A 133 9.53 -6.58 -3.13
N ASN A 134 10.83 -6.52 -3.37
CA ASN A 134 11.45 -5.41 -4.09
C ASN A 134 10.96 -5.30 -5.56
N PRO A 135 10.89 -6.40 -6.35
CA PRO A 135 10.27 -6.38 -7.68
C PRO A 135 8.79 -5.99 -7.69
N LEU A 136 7.99 -6.51 -6.75
CA LEU A 136 6.57 -6.19 -6.66
C LEU A 136 6.34 -4.71 -6.29
N ASN A 137 7.06 -4.22 -5.28
CA ASN A 137 7.04 -2.81 -4.87
C ASN A 137 7.49 -1.89 -6.02
N LYS A 138 8.51 -2.30 -6.79
CA LYS A 138 8.94 -1.60 -8.01
C LYS A 138 7.82 -1.47 -9.02
N ILE A 139 7.13 -2.56 -9.37
CA ILE A 139 6.01 -2.52 -10.33
C ILE A 139 4.92 -1.55 -9.83
N ILE A 140 4.56 -1.65 -8.54
CA ILE A 140 3.54 -0.79 -7.93
C ILE A 140 3.94 0.69 -8.01
N CYS A 141 5.17 1.04 -7.63
CA CYS A 141 5.65 2.42 -7.66
C CYS A 141 5.74 2.97 -9.09
N GLU A 142 6.31 2.20 -10.02
CA GLU A 142 6.48 2.62 -11.42
C GLU A 142 5.14 2.86 -12.12
N GLU A 143 4.20 1.92 -12.02
CA GLU A 143 2.87 2.07 -12.64
C GLU A 143 2.09 3.24 -12.06
N THR A 144 2.19 3.43 -10.74
CA THR A 144 1.53 4.54 -10.04
C THR A 144 2.03 5.88 -10.56
N ILE A 145 3.34 6.09 -10.59
CA ILE A 145 3.93 7.35 -11.06
C ILE A 145 3.62 7.55 -12.55
N ARG A 146 3.72 6.50 -13.36
CA ARG A 146 3.43 6.55 -14.82
C ARG A 146 2.02 7.05 -15.10
N LEU A 147 1.05 6.68 -14.25
CA LEU A 147 -0.36 7.04 -14.39
C LEU A 147 -0.76 8.30 -13.60
N GLY A 148 0.22 9.03 -13.05
CA GLY A 148 0.00 10.30 -12.34
C GLY A 148 -0.52 10.16 -10.92
N GLY A 149 -0.39 8.99 -10.30
CA GLY A 149 -0.54 8.80 -8.87
C GLY A 149 0.73 9.18 -8.10
N SER A 150 0.64 9.13 -6.76
CA SER A 150 1.79 9.26 -5.86
C SER A 150 2.15 7.90 -5.29
N MET A 151 3.44 7.54 -5.36
CA MET A 151 3.95 6.23 -4.94
C MET A 151 3.89 5.99 -3.41
N VAL A 152 3.41 6.97 -2.63
CA VAL A 152 3.22 6.92 -1.18
C VAL A 152 1.91 7.63 -0.83
N HIS A 153 1.10 7.06 0.05
CA HIS A 153 0.06 7.83 0.76
C HIS A 153 0.49 8.13 2.20
N HIS A 154 1.08 7.18 2.92
CA HIS A 154 1.47 7.37 4.33
C HIS A 154 2.66 6.54 4.84
N HIS A 155 3.14 5.49 4.15
CA HIS A 155 4.28 4.70 4.66
C HIS A 155 5.62 5.47 4.62
N GLY A 156 5.69 6.51 3.78
CA GLY A 156 6.92 7.22 3.50
C GLY A 156 7.77 6.54 2.42
N ILE A 157 8.83 7.24 2.00
CA ILE A 157 9.72 6.77 0.93
C ILE A 157 10.70 5.72 1.47
N GLY A 158 11.40 6.08 2.56
CA GLY A 158 12.39 5.20 3.18
C GLY A 158 13.46 4.74 2.20
N LYS A 159 14.16 3.65 2.54
CA LYS A 159 15.21 3.08 1.67
C LYS A 159 14.63 2.29 0.49
N HIS A 160 13.40 1.80 0.63
CA HIS A 160 12.78 0.91 -0.36
C HIS A 160 12.22 1.65 -1.57
N ARG A 161 11.75 2.89 -1.41
CA ARG A 161 11.17 3.68 -2.52
C ARG A 161 12.06 4.85 -2.97
N VAL A 162 13.23 5.01 -2.36
CA VAL A 162 14.14 6.14 -2.60
C VAL A 162 14.54 6.29 -4.08
N HIS A 163 14.56 5.18 -4.81
CA HIS A 163 14.95 5.14 -6.22
C HIS A 163 14.02 5.95 -7.14
N TRP A 164 12.78 6.19 -6.71
CA TRP A 164 11.78 6.94 -7.46
C TRP A 164 11.54 8.35 -6.90
N SER A 165 12.24 8.78 -5.83
CA SER A 165 12.01 10.09 -5.19
C SER A 165 12.07 11.26 -6.17
N LYS A 166 13.01 11.23 -7.11
CA LYS A 166 13.16 12.30 -8.10
C LYS A 166 12.01 12.32 -9.10
N LEU A 167 11.50 11.15 -9.49
CA LEU A 167 10.34 11.04 -10.37
C LEU A 167 9.06 11.50 -9.66
N GLU A 168 8.85 11.05 -8.42
CA GLU A 168 7.72 11.43 -7.57
C GLU A 168 7.59 12.95 -7.41
N HIS A 169 8.70 13.65 -7.11
CA HIS A 169 8.66 15.08 -6.83
C HIS A 169 8.80 15.94 -8.10
N GLY A 170 9.26 15.37 -9.21
CA GLY A 170 9.50 16.09 -10.46
C GLY A 170 10.28 17.39 -10.24
N SER A 171 9.70 18.51 -10.67
CA SER A 171 10.32 19.84 -10.53
C SER A 171 10.57 20.30 -9.09
N ALA A 172 9.85 19.74 -8.10
CA ALA A 172 10.05 20.07 -6.69
C ALA A 172 11.30 19.43 -6.08
N TRP A 173 11.93 18.46 -6.77
CA TRP A 173 13.12 17.76 -6.29
C TRP A 173 14.26 18.70 -5.90
N THR A 174 14.53 19.73 -6.69
CA THR A 174 15.61 20.70 -6.42
C THR A 174 15.40 21.48 -5.13
N LEU A 175 14.14 21.74 -4.74
CA LEU A 175 13.83 22.39 -3.46
C LEU A 175 14.20 21.47 -2.29
N LEU A 176 13.87 20.19 -2.38
CA LEU A 176 14.22 19.19 -1.37
C LEU A 176 15.75 19.09 -1.21
N GLU A 177 16.49 18.98 -2.32
CA GLU A 177 17.95 18.95 -2.29
C GLU A 177 18.56 20.21 -1.65
N GLY A 178 18.02 21.38 -1.95
CA GLY A 178 18.44 22.65 -1.34
C GLY A 178 18.24 22.65 0.17
N LEU A 179 17.05 22.23 0.64
CA LEU A 179 16.75 22.10 2.07
C LEU A 179 17.70 21.12 2.76
N LYS A 180 17.95 19.94 2.16
CA LYS A 180 18.87 18.94 2.71
C LYS A 180 20.29 19.48 2.87
N LYS A 181 20.82 20.18 1.86
CA LYS A 181 22.16 20.78 1.92
C LYS A 181 22.26 21.87 2.99
N GLN A 182 21.22 22.67 3.15
CA GLN A 182 21.20 23.76 4.14
C GLN A 182 21.13 23.24 5.57
N PHE A 183 20.27 22.25 5.84
CA PHE A 183 20.01 21.76 7.19
C PHE A 183 20.90 20.56 7.60
N ASP A 184 21.47 19.83 6.64
CA ASP A 184 22.36 18.68 6.89
C ASP A 184 23.57 18.65 5.94
N PRO A 185 24.46 19.65 6.01
CA PRO A 185 25.60 19.76 5.10
C PRO A 185 26.58 18.58 5.19
N ASN A 186 26.58 17.84 6.31
CA ASN A 186 27.45 16.67 6.52
C ASN A 186 26.74 15.34 6.21
N GLY A 187 25.46 15.36 5.84
CA GLY A 187 24.70 14.17 5.44
C GLY A 187 24.49 13.13 6.56
N ILE A 188 24.50 13.54 7.83
CA ILE A 188 24.45 12.62 8.99
C ILE A 188 23.02 12.24 9.40
N MET A 189 22.01 12.98 8.96
CA MET A 189 20.62 12.75 9.33
C MET A 189 19.97 11.75 8.37
N ASN A 190 19.84 10.50 8.85
CA ASN A 190 19.04 9.42 8.25
C ASN A 190 19.32 9.19 6.75
N THR A 191 20.60 8.98 6.42
CA THR A 191 21.13 8.84 5.06
C THR A 191 20.39 7.75 4.27
N GLY A 192 20.09 8.03 2.99
CA GLY A 192 19.52 7.04 2.06
C GLY A 192 18.01 6.85 2.09
N THR A 193 17.24 7.70 2.79
CA THR A 193 15.79 7.50 3.01
C THR A 193 14.86 8.38 2.17
N ILE A 194 15.38 9.45 1.58
CA ILE A 194 14.67 10.36 0.66
C ILE A 194 15.57 10.62 -0.54
N TYR A 195 16.85 10.83 -0.27
CA TYR A 195 17.91 10.97 -1.25
C TYR A 195 18.63 9.63 -1.40
N PRO A 196 18.72 9.08 -2.62
CA PRO A 196 19.44 7.83 -2.84
C PRO A 196 20.93 8.03 -2.51
N ILE A 197 21.57 6.97 -2.01
CA ILE A 197 23.02 6.93 -1.91
C ILE A 197 23.51 6.45 -3.27
N GLU A 198 24.04 7.36 -4.07
CA GLU A 198 24.75 6.99 -5.29
C GLU A 198 26.04 6.25 -4.88
N LYS A 199 26.20 5.02 -5.38
CA LYS A 199 27.41 4.23 -5.21
C LYS A 199 28.45 4.63 -6.24
#